data_AF-A0A090TFD2-F1
#
_entry.id   AF-A0A090TFD2-F1
#
_cell.length_a   1.000
_cell.length_b   1.000
_cell.length_c   1.000
_cell.angle_alpha   90.00
_cell.angle_beta   90.00
_cell.angle_gamma   90.00
#
_symmetry.space_group_name_H-M   'P 1'
#
loop_
_entity.id
_entity.type
_entity.pdbx_description
1 polymer ?
#
loop_
_entity_poly.entity_id
_entity_poly.type
_entity_poly.pdbx_seq_one_letter_code
_entity_poly.pdbx_strand_id
1 'polypeptide(L)' 'MITCNYDGANKFKTIIGNDVFVGSDSQLIAPVTIADGATIGAGTTLTKDVAEGELVITRAKERKITGWQRPVKNK' A
#
# COMPACT_ATOMS: atom_id res chain seq x y z
N MET A 1 -2.13 1.96 -7.80
CA MET A 1 -0.95 2.19 -6.93
C MET A 1 -0.56 3.64 -7.01
N ILE A 2 -0.03 4.20 -5.92
CA ILE A 2 0.51 5.56 -5.88
C ILE A 2 1.95 5.45 -5.35
N THR A 3 2.90 6.08 -6.04
CA THR A 3 4.26 6.26 -5.52
C THR A 3 4.30 7.55 -4.71
N CYS A 4 4.41 7.42 -3.39
CA CYS A 4 4.55 8.54 -2.47
C CYS A 4 6.02 8.99 -2.51
N ASN A 5 6.34 9.78 -3.52
CA ASN A 5 7.72 10.12 -3.88
C ASN A 5 8.19 11.49 -3.38
N TYR A 6 7.40 12.21 -2.60
CA TYR A 6 7.71 13.56 -2.12
C TYR A 6 7.45 13.66 -0.61
N ASP A 7 8.43 14.15 0.15
CA ASP A 7 8.35 14.27 1.63
C ASP A 7 7.90 15.66 2.11
N GLY A 8 7.63 16.59 1.19
CA GLY A 8 7.41 18.01 1.50
C GLY A 8 8.53 18.93 1.01
N ALA A 9 9.70 18.40 0.65
CA ALA A 9 10.83 19.16 0.12
C ALA A 9 11.62 18.41 -0.98
N ASN A 10 11.83 17.10 -0.83
CA ASN A 10 12.68 16.27 -1.68
C ASN A 10 11.88 15.21 -2.41
N LYS A 11 12.41 14.73 -3.55
CA LYS A 11 11.85 13.59 -4.29
C LYS A 11 12.71 12.34 -4.20
N PHE A 12 12.06 11.18 -4.12
CA PHE A 12 12.71 9.87 -3.96
C PHE A 12 12.24 8.88 -5.03
N LYS A 13 13.00 7.79 -5.24
CA LYS A 13 12.66 6.77 -6.24
C LYS A 13 11.97 5.56 -5.59
N THR A 14 10.96 5.05 -6.28
CA THR A 14 10.43 3.70 -6.07
C THR A 14 10.98 2.81 -7.18
N ILE A 15 11.55 1.66 -6.82
CA ILE A 15 12.08 0.68 -7.77
C ILE A 15 11.20 -0.57 -7.70
N ILE A 16 10.74 -1.04 -8.85
CA ILE A 16 9.89 -2.23 -8.96
C ILE A 16 10.57 -3.18 -9.94
N GLY A 17 10.83 -4.41 -9.48
CA GLY A 17 11.44 -5.48 -10.25
C GLY A 17 10.52 -6.09 -11.30
N ASN A 18 11.02 -7.15 -11.95
CA ASN A 18 10.27 -7.91 -12.95
C ASN A 18 9.20 -8.79 -12.30
N ASP A 19 8.11 -9.03 -13.02
CA ASP A 19 7.03 -9.94 -12.60
C ASP A 19 6.43 -9.65 -11.21
N VAL A 20 6.52 -8.40 -10.75
CA VAL A 20 5.90 -7.95 -9.50
C VAL A 20 4.41 -7.73 -9.70
N PHE A 21 3.60 -8.26 -8.79
CA PHE A 21 2.18 -7.93 -8.71
C PHE A 21 1.93 -6.87 -7.63
N VAL A 22 1.40 -5.70 -8.02
CA VAL A 22 1.01 -4.65 -7.07
C VAL A 22 -0.51 -4.55 -6.98
N GLY A 23 -1.05 -4.94 -5.83
CA GLY A 23 -2.47 -4.89 -5.55
C GLY A 23 -3.04 -3.47 -5.58
N SER A 24 -4.34 -3.38 -5.91
CA SER A 24 -5.09 -2.12 -5.98
C SER A 24 -4.97 -1.30 -4.70
N ASP A 25 -5.01 0.02 -4.84
CA ASP A 25 -4.94 0.98 -3.74
C ASP A 25 -3.73 0.81 -2.81
N SER A 26 -2.59 0.34 -3.34
CA SER A 26 -1.32 0.33 -2.61
C SER A 26 -0.62 1.69 -2.68
N GLN A 27 -0.04 2.13 -1.57
CA GLN A 27 0.83 3.30 -1.46
C GLN A 27 2.28 2.84 -1.25
N LEU A 28 3.19 3.25 -2.13
CA LEU A 28 4.61 2.88 -2.08
C LEU A 28 5.40 4.11 -1.62
N ILE A 29 5.86 4.11 -0.36
CA ILE A 29 6.58 5.25 0.22
C ILE A 29 8.04 5.16 -0.18
N ALA A 30 8.47 6.06 -1.07
CA ALA A 30 9.85 6.10 -1.53
C ALA A 30 10.77 6.74 -0.46
N PRO A 31 12.06 6.35 -0.38
CA PRO A 31 12.72 5.35 -1.22
C PRO A 31 12.35 3.91 -0.82
N VAL A 32 12.01 3.08 -1.81
CA VAL A 32 11.70 1.66 -1.60
C VAL A 32 11.97 0.84 -2.86
N THR A 33 12.45 -0.38 -2.68
CA THR A 33 12.72 -1.37 -3.73
C THR A 33 11.87 -2.61 -3.52
N ILE A 34 11.19 -3.06 -4.58
CA ILE A 34 10.44 -4.31 -4.62
C ILE A 34 11.18 -5.25 -5.57
N ALA A 35 11.76 -6.32 -5.04
CA ALA A 35 12.48 -7.30 -5.85
C ALA A 35 11.55 -8.16 -6.72
N ASP A 36 12.15 -8.89 -7.66
CA ASP A 36 11.44 -9.63 -8.71
C ASP A 36 10.44 -10.66 -8.13
N GLY A 37 9.33 -10.87 -8.84
CA GLY A 37 8.30 -11.86 -8.49
C GLY A 37 7.51 -11.58 -7.20
N ALA A 38 7.77 -10.47 -6.51
CA ALA A 38 7.07 -10.14 -5.27
C ALA A 38 5.58 -9.82 -5.50
N THR A 39 4.77 -10.01 -4.46
CA THR A 39 3.34 -9.70 -4.47
C THR A 39 3.01 -8.72 -3.35
N ILE A 40 2.48 -7.55 -3.71
CA ILE A 40 1.96 -6.58 -2.76
C ILE A 40 0.45 -6.73 -2.72
N GLY A 41 -0.12 -7.07 -1.56
CA GLY A 41 -1.56 -7.19 -1.42
C GLY A 41 -2.27 -5.85 -1.54
N ALA A 42 -3.55 -5.86 -1.93
CA ALA A 42 -4.34 -4.64 -2.07
C ALA A 42 -4.46 -3.85 -0.75
N GLY A 43 -4.46 -2.52 -0.85
CA GLY A 43 -4.54 -1.61 0.29
C GLY A 43 -3.27 -1.57 1.16
N THR A 44 -2.12 -1.99 0.62
CA THR A 44 -0.86 -2.02 1.37
C THR A 44 -0.18 -0.65 1.36
N THR A 45 0.26 -0.19 2.53
CA THR A 45 1.14 0.97 2.69
C THR A 45 2.56 0.48 2.92
N LEU A 46 3.36 0.43 1.86
CA LEU A 46 4.70 -0.14 1.88
C LEU A 46 5.73 0.92 2.28
N THR A 47 6.52 0.62 3.32
CA THR A 47 7.52 1.53 3.91
C THR A 47 8.95 0.96 3.92
N LYS A 48 9.13 -0.30 3.50
CA LYS A 48 10.39 -1.03 3.54
C LYS A 48 10.55 -1.85 2.27
N ASP A 49 11.79 -2.15 1.93
CA ASP A 49 12.12 -3.00 0.79
C ASP A 49 11.48 -4.39 0.93
N VAL A 50 11.21 -5.01 -0.21
CA VAL A 50 10.55 -6.31 -0.32
C VAL A 50 11.46 -7.28 -1.04
N ALA A 51 11.64 -8.46 -0.47
CA ALA A 51 12.49 -9.50 -1.03
C ALA A 51 11.84 -10.20 -2.23
N GLU A 52 12.66 -10.93 -2.99
CA GLU A 52 12.22 -11.67 -4.18
C GLU A 52 11.14 -12.69 -3.82
N GLY A 53 10.05 -12.72 -4.59
CA GLY A 53 8.92 -13.64 -4.37
C GLY A 53 8.12 -13.41 -3.09
N GLU A 54 8.41 -12.37 -2.31
CA GLU A 54 7.77 -12.13 -1.01
C GLU A 54 6.33 -11.58 -1.17
N LEU A 55 5.42 -12.03 -0.30
CA LEU A 55 4.10 -11.44 -0.15
C LEU A 55 4.10 -10.42 0.99
N VAL A 56 3.74 -9.17 0.70
CA VAL A 56 3.59 -8.13 1.71
C VAL A 56 2.15 -7.64 1.81
N ILE A 57 1.62 -7.63 3.03
CA ILE A 57 0.30 -7.10 3.38
C ILE A 57 0.38 -6.26 4.64
N THR A 58 -0.25 -5.08 4.64
CA THR A 58 -0.37 -4.23 5.85
C THR A 58 -1.83 -3.98 6.27
N ARG A 59 -2.76 -4.85 5.81
CA ARG A 59 -4.19 -4.67 6.04
C ARG A 59 -4.61 -5.02 7.47
N ALA A 60 -5.52 -4.23 8.02
CA ALA A 60 -6.26 -4.64 9.21
C ALA A 60 -7.20 -5.82 8.90
N LYS A 61 -7.45 -6.67 9.91
CA LYS A 61 -8.50 -7.69 9.79
C LYS A 61 -9.86 -7.03 9.61
N GLU A 62 -10.69 -7.61 8.74
CA GLU A 62 -12.04 -7.12 8.55
C GLU A 62 -12.83 -7.18 9.86
N ARG A 63 -13.55 -6.10 10.18
CA ARG A 63 -14.47 -6.03 11.31
C ARG A 63 -15.86 -5.68 10.80
N LYS A 64 -16.86 -6.39 11.31
CA LYS A 64 -18.27 -6.11 11.04
C LYS A 64 -18.90 -5.51 12.29
N ILE A 65 -19.44 -4.29 12.17
CA ILE A 65 -20.14 -3.60 13.26
C ILE A 65 -21.63 -3.61 12.93
N THR A 66 -22.36 -4.57 13.48
CA THR A 66 -23.81 -4.68 13.31
C THR A 66 -24.51 -3.52 14.01
N GLY A 67 -25.55 -2.94 13.38
CA GLY A 67 -26.35 -1.87 13.98
C GLY A 67 -25.73 -0.47 13.91
N TRP A 68 -24.64 -0.28 13.16
CA TRP A 68 -24.07 1.05 12.92
C TRP A 68 -25.08 1.98 12.24
N GLN A 69 -25.43 3.09 12.89
CA GLN A 69 -26.32 4.12 12.35
C GLN A 69 -25.50 5.21 11.66
N ARG A 70 -25.75 5.45 10.37
CA ARG A 70 -25.10 6.54 9.63
C ARG A 70 -25.61 7.90 10.15
N PRO A 71 -24.75 8.91 10.35
CA PRO A 71 -25.19 10.25 10.72
C PRO A 71 -26.24 10.80 9.74
N VAL A 72 -27.30 11.37 10.28
CA VAL A 72 -28.34 12.09 9.52
C VAL A 72 -28.17 13.59 9.73
N LYS A 73 -28.53 14.39 8.72
CA LYS A 73 -28.52 15.85 8.85
C LYS A 73 -29.58 16.26 9.87
N ASN A 74 -29.21 17.08 10.86
CA ASN A 74 -30.19 17.79 11.68
C ASN A 74 -30.95 18.76 10.77
N LYS A 75 -32.27 18.62 10.72
CA LYS A 75 -33.16 19.57 10.03
C LYS A 75 -33.51 20.72 10.97
#